data_AF-A0A2R8B1C9-F1
#
_entry.id   AF-A0A2R8B1C9-F1
#
_cell.length_a   1.000
_cell.length_b   1.000
_cell.length_c   1.000
_cell.angle_alpha   90.00
_cell.angle_beta   90.00
_cell.angle_gamma   90.00
#
_symmetry.space_group_name_H-M   'P 1'
#
loop_
_entity.id
_entity.type
_entity.pdbx_description
1 polymer ?
#
loop_
_entity_poly.entity_id
_entity_poly.type
_entity_poly.pdbx_seq_one_letter_code
_entity_poly.pdbx_strand_id
1 'polypeptide(L)' 'MKPMQVRLPDDLKAWIANQAELNSSSQNSEVIRAIRERVEREEAKKI' A
#
# COMPACT_ATOMS: atom_id res chain seq x y z
N MET A 1 -12.30 -9.23 12.32
CA MET A 1 -12.54 -9.14 10.86
C MET A 1 -11.39 -9.80 10.13
N LYS A 2 -11.66 -10.52 9.03
CA LYS A 2 -10.58 -11.09 8.20
C LYS A 2 -10.02 -9.99 7.29
N PRO A 3 -8.68 -9.90 7.10
CA PRO A 3 -8.08 -8.97 6.16
C PRO A 3 -8.61 -9.19 4.73
N MET A 4 -8.79 -8.10 3.99
CA MET A 4 -9.11 -8.17 2.56
C MET A 4 -7.93 -8.78 1.81
N GLN A 5 -8.16 -9.83 1.04
CA GLN A 5 -7.14 -10.42 0.19
C GLN A 5 -7.14 -9.72 -1.18
N VAL A 6 -6.02 -9.11 -1.54
CA VAL A 6 -5.82 -8.44 -2.83
C VAL A 6 -4.92 -9.31 -3.70
N ARG A 7 -5.33 -9.56 -4.95
CA ARG A 7 -4.44 -10.17 -5.94
C ARG A 7 -3.57 -9.11 -6.56
N LEU A 8 -2.27 -9.30 -6.46
CA LEU A 8 -1.27 -8.43 -7.06
C LEU A 8 -0.47 -9.23 -8.11
N PRO A 9 -0.17 -8.62 -9.26
CA PRO A 9 0.92 -9.03 -10.13
C PRO A 9 2.23 -9.28 -9.35
N ASP A 10 3.07 -10.19 -9.83
CA ASP A 10 4.26 -10.63 -9.09
C ASP A 10 5.34 -9.54 -9.00
N ASP A 11 5.44 -8.69 -10.00
CA ASP A 11 6.29 -7.49 -9.99
C ASP A 11 5.88 -6.52 -8.87
N LEU A 12 4.58 -6.29 -8.68
CA LEU A 12 4.08 -5.44 -7.60
C LEU A 12 4.32 -6.05 -6.22
N LYS A 13 4.20 -7.37 -6.06
CA LYS A 13 4.55 -8.05 -4.80
C LYS A 13 6.03 -7.88 -4.48
N ALA A 14 6.91 -8.08 -5.47
CA ALA A 14 8.35 -7.94 -5.30
C ALA A 14 8.71 -6.50 -4.92
N TRP A 15 8.10 -5.52 -5.59
CA TRP A 15 8.31 -4.11 -5.25
C TRP A 15 7.88 -3.77 -3.82
N ILE A 16 6.69 -4.20 -3.39
CA ILE A 16 6.19 -3.94 -2.02
C ILE A 16 7.07 -4.64 -0.97
N ALA A 17 7.56 -5.85 -1.25
CA ALA A 17 8.49 -6.54 -0.36
C ALA A 17 9.77 -5.74 -0.13
N ASN A 18 10.36 -5.17 -1.20
CA ASN A 18 11.54 -4.32 -1.10
C ASN A 18 11.25 -3.04 -0.31
N GLN A 19 10.08 -2.42 -0.49
CA GLN A 19 9.68 -1.24 0.29
C GLN A 19 9.52 -1.55 1.78
N ALA A 20 8.93 -2.70 2.11
CA ALA A 20 8.78 -3.14 3.49
C ALA A 20 10.13 -3.36 4.18
N GLU A 21 11.11 -3.94 3.46
CA GLU A 21 12.48 -4.08 3.96
C GLU A 21 13.14 -2.73 4.21
N LEU A 22 13.13 -1.84 3.22
CA LEU A 22 13.73 -0.49 3.33
C LEU A 22 13.12 0.33 4.47
N ASN A 23 11.82 0.20 4.68
CA ASN A 23 11.08 0.98 5.69
C ASN A 23 10.99 0.25 7.04
N SER A 24 11.62 -0.93 7.19
CA SER A 24 11.51 -1.77 8.39
C SER A 24 10.06 -2.00 8.83
N SER A 25 9.18 -2.25 7.86
CA SER A 25 7.73 -2.34 8.03
C SER A 25 7.18 -3.66 7.45
N SER A 26 5.86 -3.81 7.46
CA SER A 26 5.19 -4.94 6.81
C SER A 26 4.67 -4.56 5.42
N GLN A 27 4.59 -5.54 4.51
CA GLN A 27 3.97 -5.32 3.19
C GLN A 27 2.55 -4.75 3.30
N ASN A 28 1.78 -5.18 4.30
CA ASN A 28 0.45 -4.65 4.56
C ASN A 28 0.48 -3.17 4.98
N SER A 29 1.46 -2.78 5.82
CA SER A 29 1.65 -1.37 6.19
C SER A 29 1.95 -0.51 4.97
N GLU A 30 2.78 -1.00 4.04
CA GLU A 30 3.11 -0.29 2.80
C GLU A 30 1.89 -0.14 1.88
N VAL A 31 1.08 -1.19 1.74
CA VAL A 31 -0.19 -1.12 0.99
C VAL A 31 -1.14 -0.09 1.59
N ILE A 32 -1.34 -0.12 2.91
CA ILE A 32 -2.20 0.84 3.59
C ILE A 32 -1.67 2.26 3.45
N ARG A 33 -0.35 2.47 3.54
CA ARG A 33 0.29 3.78 3.34
C ARG A 33 0.01 4.33 1.95
N ALA A 34 0.22 3.53 0.90
CA ALA A 34 -0.06 3.93 -0.48
C ALA A 34 -1.54 4.25 -0.71
N ILE A 35 -2.45 3.47 -0.11
CA ILE A 35 -3.90 3.72 -0.19
C ILE A 35 -4.26 5.03 0.50
N ARG A 36 -3.78 5.28 1.73
CA ARG A 36 -4.05 6.52 2.48
C ARG A 36 -3.55 7.75 1.73
N GLU A 37 -2.33 7.68 1.19
CA GLU A 37 -1.77 8.75 0.38
C GLU A 37 -2.66 9.04 -0.86
N ARG A 38 -3.16 7.99 -1.53
CA ARG A 38 -4.09 8.16 -2.66
C ARG A 38 -5.43 8.76 -2.21
N VAL A 39 -5.97 8.36 -1.06
CA VAL A 39 -7.22 8.93 -0.52
C VAL A 39 -7.04 10.43 -0.23
N GLU A 40 -5.99 10.80 0.50
CA GLU A 40 -5.69 12.20 0.83
C GLU A 40 -5.55 13.06 -0.43
N ARG A 41 -4.85 12.57 -1.46
CA ARG A 41 -4.73 13.29 -2.74
C ARG A 41 -6.06 13.50 -3.47
N GLU A 42 -7.03 12.59 -3.35
CA GLU A 42 -8.34 12.79 -4.00
C GLU A 42 -9.24 13.70 -3.19
N GLU A 43 -9.25 13.58 -1.86
CA GLU A 43 -10.04 14.47 -1.02
C GLU A 43 -9.56 15.92 -1.16
N ALA A 44 -8.23 16.14 -1.30
CA ALA A 44 -7.67 17.45 -1.58
C ALA A 44 -8.11 18.06 -2.92
N LYS A 45 -8.54 17.25 -3.91
CA LYS A 45 -9.05 17.74 -5.21
C LYS A 45 -10.52 18.14 -5.18
N LYS A 46 -11.26 17.76 -4.14
CA LYS A 46 -12.70 18.05 -4.02
C LYS A 46 -12.99 19.42 -3.40
N ILE A 47 -11.94 20.12 -2.97
CA ILE A 47 -11.96 21.48 -2.45
C ILE A 47 -11.55 22.43 -3.59
#